data_AF-A0A5C8J4N6-F1
#
_entry.id   AF-A0A5C8J4N6-F1
#
_cell.length_a   1.000
_cell.length_b   1.000
_cell.length_c   1.000
_cell.angle_alpha   90.00
_cell.angle_beta   90.00
_cell.angle_gamma   90.00
#
_symmetry.space_group_name_H-M   'P 1'
#
loop_
_entity.id
_entity.type
_entity.pdbx_description
1 polymer ?
#
loop_
_entity_poly.entity_id
_entity_poly.type
_entity_poly.pdbx_seq_one_letter_code
_entity_poly.pdbx_strand_id
1 'polypeptide(L)'
;MPNLKRLHARLWPSLLSSPLLVLFALLLLVAPAAHAQLLPETNDTTQTAILPQWPADSLGRRTPRGTVTGFIEAVAAENYNRAARYLSLDEHKKEHEEAAQLAQTLQRVLDKRGNIMPYSWISNQPEGHDDDNLGPNLDRVGTVSVNGDSFDLMLEKTEGPTGEPIWLFSSQTVQRLPVATPDSIAVPLTDQLLPGILKTKKWSGVPVGHWLSMIVLGLMAYLLAWGIISLLLLIIRVSWSKSREEPTAGILKAFALPLQLYLSVWLLVASSQEVGISIIVRQRFSEMNVVVGQVALLLLLWRLVDFISRFSEKRLTKRGNVSGTSAVLFLRRGIKIALFVFGIIAILDTLGFDVTTGLAALGIGGIALALGAQKTVENFVGSVTLIADQPVRVGDFCKVGDTLGTVEQIGMRSTRIRTLARTIVTIPNGEFSSLRIENYAHRDRFWFHPTLSLRFETTPDQIRYLLVELRSILYAHPNVHPDPARIRFVKIAQASFDLEIFAYVHARDVSEFLEIQEDLFLRMMDVVVASGTGFAVPAQTLYMARDKGVSEEKAADVNEKVRQWREAGDMQLPNFDPEQISRLRNTIPFPPEGSSQQTKPQ
;
A
#
# COMPACT_ATOMS: atom_id res chain seq x y z
N MET A 1 11.34 -32.09 23.22
CA MET A 1 10.02 -31.43 23.00
C MET A 1 9.84 -31.05 21.53
N PRO A 2 9.38 -31.93 20.63
CA PRO A 2 9.35 -31.66 19.19
C PRO A 2 8.02 -31.05 18.67
N ASN A 3 6.97 -30.96 19.51
CA ASN A 3 5.61 -30.67 19.03
C ASN A 3 5.20 -29.19 18.95
N LEU A 4 5.99 -28.22 19.42
CA LEU A 4 5.64 -26.79 19.32
C LEU A 4 6.02 -26.13 17.99
N LYS A 5 7.04 -26.64 17.27
CA LYS A 5 7.50 -26.05 16.00
C LYS A 5 6.46 -26.13 14.86
N ARG A 6 5.53 -27.10 14.91
CA ARG A 6 4.51 -27.29 13.85
C ARG A 6 3.20 -26.51 14.05
N LEU A 7 2.92 -25.97 15.24
CA LEU A 7 1.69 -25.21 15.47
C LEU A 7 1.79 -23.73 15.09
N HIS A 8 2.96 -23.09 15.25
CA HIS A 8 3.08 -21.64 15.06
C HIS A 8 3.27 -21.19 13.59
N ALA A 9 3.88 -22.02 12.74
CA ALA A 9 4.07 -21.73 11.31
C ALA A 9 2.75 -21.68 10.49
N ARG A 10 1.62 -22.15 11.06
CA ARG A 10 0.29 -22.13 10.40
C ARG A 10 -0.66 -21.05 10.92
N LEU A 11 -0.27 -20.28 11.95
CA LEU A 11 -1.17 -19.30 12.58
C LEU A 11 -1.18 -17.95 11.87
N TRP A 12 -0.06 -17.51 11.29
CA TRP A 12 0.07 -16.15 10.76
C TRP A 12 -0.36 -15.90 9.30
N PRO A 13 -0.22 -16.86 8.36
CA PRO A 13 -0.76 -16.66 7.01
C PRO A 13 -2.25 -16.34 7.05
N SER A 14 -2.97 -16.78 8.10
CA SER A 14 -4.41 -16.60 8.25
C SER A 14 -4.91 -15.17 8.54
N LEU A 15 -4.03 -14.27 9.01
CA LEU A 15 -4.39 -12.88 9.36
C LEU A 15 -4.06 -11.89 8.24
N LEU A 16 -2.93 -12.04 7.55
CA LEU A 16 -2.69 -11.37 6.26
C LEU A 16 -3.64 -11.89 5.17
N SER A 17 -4.04 -13.17 5.23
CA SER A 17 -5.14 -13.71 4.45
C SER A 17 -6.51 -13.44 5.12
N SER A 18 -6.63 -12.49 6.05
CA SER A 18 -7.95 -12.20 6.59
C SER A 18 -8.80 -11.65 5.44
N PRO A 19 -9.94 -12.29 5.14
CA PRO A 19 -10.78 -11.85 4.04
C PRO A 19 -11.29 -10.41 4.26
N LEU A 20 -11.18 -9.88 5.49
CA LEU A 20 -11.53 -8.52 5.85
C LEU A 20 -10.48 -7.49 5.42
N LEU A 21 -9.20 -7.80 5.53
CA LEU A 21 -8.12 -6.94 4.99
C LEU A 21 -8.11 -6.99 3.46
N VAL A 22 -8.35 -8.16 2.87
CA VAL A 22 -8.46 -8.30 1.41
C VAL A 22 -9.68 -7.56 0.87
N LEU A 23 -10.83 -7.65 1.55
CA LEU A 23 -12.01 -6.87 1.20
C LEU A 23 -11.76 -5.36 1.36
N PHE A 24 -11.08 -4.95 2.44
CA PHE A 24 -10.75 -3.54 2.65
C PHE A 24 -9.83 -3.02 1.53
N ALA A 25 -8.81 -3.78 1.14
CA ALA A 25 -7.95 -3.45 0.01
C ALA A 25 -8.72 -3.43 -1.33
N LEU A 26 -9.65 -4.37 -1.55
CA LEU A 26 -10.52 -4.39 -2.74
C LEU A 26 -11.49 -3.20 -2.76
N LEU A 27 -12.04 -2.80 -1.62
CA LEU A 27 -12.88 -1.61 -1.51
C LEU A 27 -12.09 -0.32 -1.78
N LEU A 28 -10.81 -0.27 -1.40
CA LEU A 28 -9.90 0.82 -1.75
C LEU A 28 -9.55 0.84 -3.25
N LEU A 29 -9.46 -0.34 -3.89
CA LEU A 29 -9.24 -0.48 -5.35
C LEU A 29 -10.46 -0.11 -6.19
N VAL A 30 -11.68 -0.24 -5.63
CA VAL A 30 -12.96 0.11 -6.28
C VAL A 30 -13.39 1.54 -5.96
N ALA A 31 -12.64 2.28 -5.14
CA ALA A 31 -12.83 3.72 -5.05
C ALA A 31 -12.73 4.30 -6.47
N PRO A 32 -13.66 5.17 -6.90
CA PRO A 32 -13.51 5.84 -8.19
C PRO A 32 -12.11 6.43 -8.23
N ALA A 33 -11.47 6.42 -9.40
CA ALA A 33 -10.21 7.09 -9.62
C ALA A 33 -10.41 8.60 -9.39
N ALA A 34 -10.50 8.99 -8.13
CA ALA A 34 -10.27 10.33 -7.66
C ALA A 34 -8.81 10.55 -8.05
N HIS A 35 -8.62 11.16 -9.21
CA HIS A 35 -7.35 11.73 -9.57
C HIS A 35 -7.04 12.64 -8.40
N ALA A 36 -6.10 12.21 -7.55
CA ALA A 36 -5.53 13.04 -6.54
C ALA A 36 -4.76 14.12 -7.30
N GLN A 37 -5.48 15.14 -7.78
CA GLN A 37 -4.87 16.42 -8.05
C GLN A 37 -4.33 16.86 -6.70
N LEU A 38 -3.01 16.75 -6.57
CA LEU A 38 -2.25 17.54 -5.62
C LEU A 38 -2.87 18.94 -5.67
N LEU A 39 -3.34 19.43 -4.52
CA LEU A 39 -3.71 20.83 -4.38
C LEU A 39 -2.61 21.63 -5.08
N PRO A 40 -2.93 22.50 -6.05
CA PRO A 40 -1.92 23.30 -6.71
C PRO A 40 -1.06 23.94 -5.63
N GLU A 41 0.27 23.85 -5.78
CA GLU A 41 1.18 24.59 -4.92
C GLU A 41 0.66 26.02 -4.84
N THR A 42 0.44 26.51 -3.62
CA THR A 42 0.04 27.89 -3.35
C THR A 42 1.23 28.81 -3.62
N ASN A 43 1.66 28.87 -4.88
CA ASN A 43 2.56 29.88 -5.39
C ASN A 43 1.80 30.58 -6.53
N ASP A 44 1.81 31.90 -6.42
CA ASP A 44 1.25 32.90 -7.32
C ASP A 44 -0.24 33.20 -7.20
N THR A 45 -0.47 34.41 -6.66
CA THR A 45 -1.56 35.35 -6.97
C THR A 45 -2.72 34.75 -7.75
N THR A 46 -3.84 34.60 -7.05
CA THR A 46 -5.17 34.42 -7.63
C THR A 46 -5.49 35.62 -8.52
N GLN A 47 -4.93 35.65 -9.74
CA GLN A 47 -5.66 36.19 -10.88
C GLN A 47 -6.80 35.21 -11.08
N THR A 48 -7.89 35.45 -10.37
CA THR A 48 -9.20 34.94 -10.76
C THR A 48 -9.39 35.41 -12.19
N ALA A 49 -9.11 34.55 -13.16
CA ALA A 49 -9.49 34.81 -14.54
C ALA A 49 -10.99 35.10 -14.45
N ILE A 50 -11.37 36.36 -14.70
CA ILE A 50 -12.76 36.78 -14.74
C ILE A 50 -13.32 36.06 -15.97
N LEU A 51 -13.80 34.83 -15.79
CA LEU A 51 -14.59 34.16 -16.81
C LEU A 51 -15.75 35.12 -17.13
N PRO A 52 -16.07 35.35 -18.41
CA PRO A 52 -17.14 36.26 -18.76
C PRO A 52 -18.41 35.80 -18.02
N GLN A 53 -18.93 36.61 -17.10
CA GLN A 53 -20.22 36.32 -16.48
C GLN A 53 -21.30 36.66 -17.49
N TRP A 54 -21.63 35.68 -18.33
CA TRP A 54 -22.76 35.81 -19.23
C TRP A 54 -24.08 35.90 -18.44
N PRO A 55 -25.07 36.65 -18.94
CA PRO A 55 -26.40 36.67 -18.32
C PRO A 55 -26.99 35.25 -18.24
N ALA A 56 -27.84 35.03 -17.23
CA ALA A 56 -28.53 33.76 -17.04
C ALA A 56 -29.33 33.40 -18.30
N ASP A 57 -29.09 32.22 -18.86
CA ASP A 57 -29.88 31.77 -20.01
C ASP A 57 -31.28 31.40 -19.52
N SER A 58 -32.29 32.11 -20.01
CA SER A 58 -33.71 31.87 -19.68
C SER A 58 -34.19 30.44 -19.98
N LEU A 59 -33.46 29.71 -20.84
CA LEU A 59 -33.73 28.31 -21.19
C LEU A 59 -32.82 27.32 -20.47
N GLY A 60 -31.86 27.77 -19.64
CA GLY A 60 -31.01 26.89 -18.85
C GLY A 60 -30.01 26.04 -19.65
N ARG A 61 -29.67 26.43 -20.89
CA ARG A 61 -28.80 25.66 -21.80
C ARG A 61 -27.31 25.81 -21.52
N ARG A 62 -26.94 26.25 -20.30
CA ARG A 62 -25.54 26.47 -19.92
C ARG A 62 -24.78 25.20 -19.66
N THR A 63 -25.49 24.13 -19.30
CA THR A 63 -24.93 22.84 -18.97
C THR A 63 -25.66 21.76 -19.77
N PRO A 64 -25.01 20.64 -20.11
CA PRO A 64 -25.65 19.50 -20.76
C PRO A 64 -26.92 19.05 -20.04
N ARG A 65 -26.87 18.96 -18.70
CA ARG A 65 -28.01 18.59 -17.86
C ARG A 65 -29.13 19.61 -17.96
N GLY A 66 -28.80 20.90 -17.95
CA GLY A 66 -29.77 21.99 -18.12
C GLY A 66 -30.49 21.93 -19.47
N THR A 67 -29.76 21.68 -20.56
CA THR A 67 -30.33 21.53 -21.92
C THR A 67 -31.30 20.36 -22.02
N VAL A 68 -30.90 19.17 -21.55
CA VAL A 68 -31.78 17.98 -21.58
C VAL A 68 -33.02 18.21 -20.73
N THR A 69 -32.86 18.78 -19.54
CA THR A 69 -33.98 19.06 -18.62
C THR A 69 -34.93 20.08 -19.20
N GLY A 70 -34.41 21.19 -19.72
CA GLY A 70 -35.19 22.25 -20.33
C GLY A 70 -35.94 21.78 -21.57
N PHE A 71 -35.35 20.87 -22.37
CA PHE A 71 -36.04 20.21 -23.47
C PHE A 71 -37.20 19.33 -22.98
N ILE A 72 -36.95 18.43 -22.02
CA ILE A 72 -37.97 17.54 -21.44
C ILE A 72 -39.12 18.36 -20.83
N GLU A 73 -38.82 19.46 -20.14
CA GLU A 73 -39.82 20.38 -19.58
C GLU A 73 -40.63 21.12 -20.65
N ALA A 74 -39.97 21.59 -21.72
CA ALA A 74 -40.65 22.26 -22.83
C ALA A 74 -41.60 21.30 -23.57
N VAL A 75 -41.17 20.06 -23.76
CA VAL A 75 -41.98 18.98 -24.33
C VAL A 75 -43.14 18.60 -23.39
N ALA A 76 -42.89 18.50 -22.08
CA ALA A 76 -43.93 18.26 -21.08
C ALA A 76 -44.95 19.41 -21.00
N ALA A 77 -44.55 20.64 -21.29
CA ALA A 77 -45.46 21.79 -21.40
C ALA A 77 -46.21 21.84 -22.75
N GLU A 78 -46.02 20.86 -23.63
CA GLU A 78 -46.54 20.82 -25.01
C GLU A 78 -46.12 22.04 -25.85
N ASN A 79 -45.06 22.73 -25.43
CA ASN A 79 -44.55 23.92 -26.09
C ASN A 79 -43.39 23.54 -27.02
N TYR A 80 -43.73 22.95 -28.17
CA TYR A 80 -42.74 22.48 -29.14
C TYR A 80 -41.91 23.60 -29.76
N ASN A 81 -42.45 24.83 -29.80
CA ASN A 81 -41.70 26.02 -30.21
C ASN A 81 -40.56 26.34 -29.23
N ARG A 82 -40.80 26.15 -27.92
CA ARG A 82 -39.75 26.25 -26.90
C ARG A 82 -38.80 25.07 -26.97
N ALA A 83 -39.31 23.85 -27.18
CA ALA A 83 -38.49 22.64 -27.28
C ALA A 83 -37.51 22.70 -28.47
N ALA A 84 -37.92 23.28 -29.60
CA ALA A 84 -37.08 23.48 -30.76
C ALA A 84 -35.83 24.34 -30.49
N ARG A 85 -35.88 25.24 -29.50
CA ARG A 85 -34.73 26.10 -29.12
C ARG A 85 -33.59 25.35 -28.40
N TYR A 86 -33.78 24.07 -28.11
CA TYR A 86 -32.75 23.18 -27.58
C TYR A 86 -32.10 22.33 -28.69
N LEU A 87 -32.54 22.46 -29.94
CA LEU A 87 -31.97 21.75 -31.09
C LEU A 87 -31.00 22.65 -31.84
N SER A 88 -29.88 22.10 -32.29
CA SER A 88 -29.02 22.75 -33.27
C SER A 88 -29.61 22.55 -34.67
N LEU A 89 -29.98 23.66 -35.32
CA LEU A 89 -30.66 23.67 -36.61
C LEU A 89 -29.87 24.51 -37.62
N ASP A 90 -29.72 23.98 -38.84
CA ASP A 90 -29.16 24.72 -39.98
C ASP A 90 -30.01 25.96 -40.30
N GLU A 91 -29.41 27.04 -40.81
CA GLU A 91 -30.12 28.31 -41.09
C GLU A 91 -31.37 28.14 -41.97
N HIS A 92 -31.35 27.17 -42.90
CA HIS A 92 -32.46 26.86 -43.78
C HIS A 92 -33.65 26.15 -43.09
N LYS A 93 -33.47 25.57 -41.90
CA LYS A 93 -34.52 24.84 -41.14
C LYS A 93 -35.05 25.63 -39.93
N LYS A 94 -34.72 26.93 -39.85
CA LYS A 94 -35.17 27.82 -38.77
C LYS A 94 -36.63 28.28 -38.90
N GLU A 95 -37.36 27.81 -39.91
CA GLU A 95 -38.80 28.03 -39.99
C GLU A 95 -39.49 27.41 -38.76
N HIS A 96 -40.34 28.20 -38.08
CA HIS A 96 -40.86 27.84 -36.76
C HIS A 96 -41.69 26.55 -36.79
N GLU A 97 -42.36 26.25 -37.91
CA GLU A 97 -43.16 25.03 -38.07
C GLU A 97 -42.30 23.77 -38.23
N GLU A 98 -41.26 23.79 -39.07
CA GLU A 98 -40.35 22.64 -39.24
C GLU A 98 -39.55 22.34 -37.97
N ALA A 99 -39.08 23.39 -37.29
CA ALA A 99 -38.33 23.28 -36.05
C ALA A 99 -39.15 22.64 -34.91
N ALA A 100 -40.43 23.01 -34.78
CA ALA A 100 -41.34 22.41 -33.81
C ALA A 100 -41.64 20.93 -34.13
N GLN A 101 -41.77 20.57 -35.40
CA GLN A 101 -41.96 19.19 -35.84
C GLN A 101 -40.75 18.30 -35.53
N LEU A 102 -39.53 18.83 -35.69
CA LEU A 102 -38.29 18.11 -35.31
C LEU A 102 -38.23 17.86 -33.80
N ALA A 103 -38.59 18.84 -32.97
CA ALA A 103 -38.67 18.66 -31.52
C ALA A 103 -39.71 17.61 -31.12
N GLN A 104 -40.86 17.62 -31.77
CA GLN A 104 -41.89 16.60 -31.55
C GLN A 104 -41.43 15.20 -32.01
N THR A 105 -40.69 15.13 -33.11
CA THR A 105 -40.10 13.88 -33.60
C THR A 105 -39.07 13.33 -32.62
N LEU A 106 -38.18 14.19 -32.11
CA LEU A 106 -37.22 13.81 -31.08
C LEU A 106 -37.92 13.27 -29.83
N GLN A 107 -38.99 13.92 -29.35
CA GLN A 107 -39.79 13.39 -28.23
C GLN A 107 -40.28 11.96 -28.52
N ARG A 108 -40.94 11.73 -29.65
CA ARG A 108 -41.54 10.41 -29.95
C ARG A 108 -40.48 9.31 -30.05
N VAL A 109 -39.33 9.65 -30.63
CA VAL A 109 -38.17 8.77 -30.72
C VAL A 109 -37.63 8.43 -29.32
N LEU A 110 -37.51 9.45 -28.45
CA LEU A 110 -37.07 9.28 -27.07
C LEU A 110 -38.06 8.46 -26.24
N ASP A 111 -39.37 8.71 -26.35
CA ASP A 111 -40.41 7.99 -25.62
C ASP A 111 -40.38 6.49 -25.92
N LYS A 112 -40.09 6.10 -27.16
CA LYS A 112 -40.15 4.70 -27.60
C LYS A 112 -38.87 3.89 -27.36
N ARG A 113 -37.71 4.41 -27.76
CA ARG A 113 -36.41 3.68 -27.66
C ARG A 113 -35.24 4.58 -27.26
N GLY A 114 -35.53 5.73 -26.64
CA GLY A 114 -34.50 6.60 -26.08
C GLY A 114 -34.03 6.10 -24.72
N ASN A 115 -32.73 5.81 -24.62
CA ASN A 115 -32.02 5.57 -23.38
C ASN A 115 -31.20 6.82 -23.03
N ILE A 116 -31.84 7.78 -22.35
CA ILE A 116 -31.14 8.94 -21.80
C ILE A 116 -30.44 8.51 -20.51
N MET A 117 -29.22 9.00 -20.30
CA MET A 117 -28.50 8.79 -19.06
C MET A 117 -29.31 9.29 -17.85
N PRO A 118 -29.14 8.66 -16.67
CA PRO A 118 -29.73 9.19 -15.44
C PRO A 118 -29.44 10.67 -15.25
N TYR A 119 -30.40 11.42 -14.71
CA TYR A 119 -30.27 12.88 -14.53
C TYR A 119 -28.96 13.28 -13.85
N SER A 120 -28.57 12.54 -12.79
CA SER A 120 -27.35 12.76 -12.03
C SER A 120 -26.06 12.48 -12.82
N TRP A 121 -26.13 11.71 -13.92
CA TRP A 121 -24.96 11.33 -14.73
C TRP A 121 -24.71 12.29 -15.89
N ILE A 122 -25.69 13.11 -16.27
CA ILE A 122 -25.49 14.15 -17.29
C ILE A 122 -24.70 15.29 -16.64
N SER A 123 -23.65 15.82 -17.29
CA SER A 123 -22.82 16.88 -16.68
C SER A 123 -23.64 18.13 -16.35
N ASN A 124 -23.47 18.65 -15.13
CA ASN A 124 -23.99 19.96 -14.71
C ASN A 124 -22.91 21.05 -14.75
N GLN A 125 -21.77 20.77 -15.38
CA GLN A 125 -20.72 21.77 -15.57
C GLN A 125 -20.89 22.42 -16.95
N PRO A 126 -20.59 23.73 -17.11
CA PRO A 126 -20.62 24.40 -18.41
C PRO A 126 -19.68 23.80 -19.45
N GLU A 127 -18.62 23.13 -19.00
CA GLU A 127 -17.59 22.48 -19.80
C GLU A 127 -18.03 21.15 -20.40
N GLY A 128 -19.01 20.47 -19.80
CA GLY A 128 -19.42 19.12 -20.19
C GLY A 128 -18.73 18.04 -19.37
N HIS A 129 -18.59 16.84 -19.92
CA HIS A 129 -17.73 15.80 -19.36
C HIS A 129 -16.35 15.88 -20.01
N ASP A 130 -15.29 15.91 -19.19
CA ASP A 130 -13.92 15.97 -19.69
C ASP A 130 -13.30 14.57 -19.93
N ASP A 131 -13.99 13.51 -19.50
CA ASP A 131 -13.53 12.12 -19.48
C ASP A 131 -14.14 11.22 -20.57
N ASP A 132 -14.90 11.79 -21.51
CA ASP A 132 -15.66 11.06 -22.53
C ASP A 132 -14.92 10.89 -23.88
N ASN A 133 -13.75 11.51 -24.03
CA ASN A 133 -12.91 11.51 -25.23
C ASN A 133 -13.62 12.06 -26.51
N LEU A 134 -14.67 12.87 -26.34
CA LEU A 134 -15.44 13.49 -27.42
C LEU A 134 -14.97 14.92 -27.74
N GLY A 135 -14.10 15.48 -26.90
CA GLY A 135 -13.57 16.84 -27.00
C GLY A 135 -14.47 17.87 -26.30
N PRO A 136 -14.00 19.10 -26.08
CA PRO A 136 -14.62 20.06 -25.14
C PRO A 136 -15.97 20.65 -25.61
N ASN A 137 -16.42 20.31 -26.81
CA ASN A 137 -17.62 20.87 -27.44
C ASN A 137 -18.71 19.82 -27.70
N LEU A 138 -18.51 18.57 -27.28
CA LEU A 138 -19.47 17.49 -27.46
C LEU A 138 -19.64 16.76 -26.13
N ASP A 139 -20.87 16.36 -25.83
CA ASP A 139 -21.17 15.54 -24.64
C ASP A 139 -22.25 14.52 -25.02
N ARG A 140 -22.07 13.28 -24.60
CA ARG A 140 -23.02 12.20 -24.86
C ARG A 140 -24.04 12.12 -23.73
N VAL A 141 -25.31 12.28 -24.05
CA VAL A 141 -26.41 12.26 -23.07
C VAL A 141 -27.29 11.02 -23.14
N GLY A 142 -27.05 10.13 -24.10
CA GLY A 142 -27.77 8.87 -24.20
C GLY A 142 -27.61 8.17 -25.55
N THR A 143 -28.51 7.23 -25.82
CA THR A 143 -28.63 6.54 -27.11
C THR A 143 -30.08 6.42 -27.55
N VAL A 144 -30.27 6.28 -28.85
CA VAL A 144 -31.57 5.98 -29.46
C VAL A 144 -31.39 4.83 -30.44
N SER A 145 -32.35 3.92 -30.47
CA SER A 145 -32.42 2.89 -31.52
C SER A 145 -33.66 3.06 -32.40
N VAL A 146 -33.46 3.30 -33.70
CA VAL A 146 -34.52 3.40 -34.72
C VAL A 146 -34.30 2.30 -35.77
N ASN A 147 -35.32 1.48 -36.05
CA ASN A 147 -35.29 0.43 -37.09
C ASN A 147 -34.13 -0.59 -37.00
N GLY A 148 -33.52 -0.77 -35.83
CA GLY A 148 -32.39 -1.69 -35.63
C GLY A 148 -31.03 -1.01 -35.61
N ASP A 149 -30.94 0.25 -36.05
CA ASP A 149 -29.74 1.06 -35.99
C ASP A 149 -29.74 1.92 -34.71
N SER A 150 -28.65 1.88 -33.95
CA SER A 150 -28.47 2.67 -32.74
C SER A 150 -27.52 3.83 -33.01
N PHE A 151 -27.91 5.03 -32.58
CA PHE A 151 -27.04 6.21 -32.60
C PHE A 151 -27.01 6.92 -31.25
N ASP A 152 -25.91 7.63 -31.00
CA ASP A 152 -25.70 8.39 -29.77
C ASP A 152 -26.47 9.71 -29.80
N LEU A 153 -27.13 10.02 -28.69
CA LEU A 153 -27.69 11.34 -28.42
C LEU A 153 -26.56 12.23 -27.93
N MET A 154 -26.16 13.17 -28.76
CA MET A 154 -25.04 14.06 -28.50
C MET A 154 -25.59 15.47 -28.31
N LEU A 155 -25.03 16.20 -27.35
CA LEU A 155 -25.12 17.64 -27.29
C LEU A 155 -23.85 18.24 -27.89
N GLU A 156 -23.99 19.43 -28.48
CA GLU A 156 -22.88 20.24 -28.96
C GLU A 156 -22.90 21.62 -28.29
N LYS A 157 -21.71 22.11 -27.97
CA LYS A 157 -21.48 23.45 -27.43
C LYS A 157 -21.34 24.44 -28.58
N THR A 158 -22.23 25.42 -28.63
CA THR A 158 -22.32 26.45 -29.68
C THR A 158 -22.37 27.84 -29.08
N GLU A 159 -22.12 28.85 -29.91
CA GLU A 159 -22.28 30.25 -29.51
C GLU A 159 -23.75 30.68 -29.65
N GLY A 160 -24.30 31.21 -28.56
CA GLY A 160 -25.64 31.78 -28.53
C GLY A 160 -25.73 33.15 -29.19
N PRO A 161 -26.93 33.77 -29.23
CA PRO A 161 -27.18 35.02 -29.93
C PRO A 161 -26.33 36.22 -29.48
N THR A 162 -25.79 36.16 -28.27
CA THR A 162 -24.93 37.20 -27.66
C THR A 162 -23.47 36.73 -27.51
N GLY A 163 -23.06 35.66 -28.20
CA GLY A 163 -21.70 35.09 -28.14
C GLY A 163 -21.44 34.22 -26.91
N GLU A 164 -22.50 33.77 -26.25
CA GLU A 164 -22.44 33.03 -24.99
C GLU A 164 -22.46 31.51 -25.24
N PRO A 165 -21.65 30.68 -24.54
CA PRO A 165 -21.64 29.24 -24.80
C PRO A 165 -22.94 28.59 -24.31
N ILE A 166 -23.60 27.86 -25.21
CA ILE A 166 -24.83 27.11 -24.96
C ILE A 166 -24.71 25.69 -25.49
N TRP A 167 -25.35 24.75 -24.81
CA TRP A 167 -25.46 23.35 -25.22
C TRP A 167 -26.78 23.11 -25.93
N LEU A 168 -26.73 22.49 -27.10
CA LEU A 168 -27.90 22.12 -27.90
C LEU A 168 -27.78 20.66 -28.33
N PHE A 169 -28.90 19.98 -28.60
CA PHE A 169 -28.86 18.68 -29.27
C PHE A 169 -28.16 18.84 -30.61
N SER A 170 -27.10 18.05 -30.82
CA SER A 170 -26.17 18.28 -31.90
C SER A 170 -26.83 18.18 -33.26
N SER A 171 -26.27 18.90 -34.23
CA SER A 171 -26.67 18.81 -35.63
C SER A 171 -26.65 17.34 -36.12
N GLN A 172 -25.67 16.55 -35.66
CA GLN A 172 -25.58 15.11 -35.91
C GLN A 172 -26.78 14.33 -35.35
N THR A 173 -27.22 14.67 -34.14
CA THR A 173 -28.39 14.04 -33.51
C THR A 173 -29.65 14.39 -34.28
N VAL A 174 -29.82 15.66 -34.65
CA VAL A 174 -31.01 16.16 -35.37
C VAL A 174 -31.10 15.60 -36.77
N GLN A 175 -29.99 15.52 -37.52
CA GLN A 175 -29.96 14.99 -38.89
C GLN A 175 -30.26 13.48 -38.97
N ARG A 176 -29.98 12.73 -37.89
CA ARG A 176 -30.31 11.30 -37.79
C ARG A 176 -31.75 11.02 -37.40
N LEU A 177 -32.53 12.05 -37.02
CA LEU A 177 -33.94 11.86 -36.75
C LEU A 177 -34.68 11.52 -38.05
N PRO A 178 -35.48 10.43 -38.08
CA PRO A 178 -36.27 10.11 -39.26
C PRO A 178 -37.26 11.24 -39.54
N VAL A 179 -37.38 11.66 -40.80
CA VAL A 179 -38.43 12.59 -41.23
C VAL A 179 -39.77 11.88 -41.03
N ALA A 180 -40.51 12.28 -39.99
CA ALA A 180 -41.63 11.50 -39.48
C ALA A 180 -42.85 11.56 -40.40
N THR A 181 -43.21 10.44 -41.04
CA THR A 181 -44.61 10.16 -41.37
C THR A 181 -45.30 9.60 -40.12
N PRO A 182 -46.49 10.11 -39.72
CA PRO A 182 -47.19 9.72 -38.48
C PRO A 182 -47.38 8.21 -38.27
N ASP A 183 -47.50 7.44 -39.36
CA ASP A 183 -47.81 6.00 -39.33
C ASP A 183 -46.58 5.09 -39.16
N SER A 184 -45.36 5.61 -39.27
CA SER A 184 -44.12 4.82 -39.18
C SER A 184 -43.69 4.51 -37.74
N ILE A 185 -44.24 5.23 -36.75
CA ILE A 185 -43.88 5.08 -35.33
C ILE A 185 -44.98 4.29 -34.62
N ALA A 186 -44.84 2.96 -34.56
CA ALA A 186 -45.81 2.10 -33.87
C ALA A 186 -46.10 2.57 -32.43
N VAL A 187 -47.38 2.57 -32.06
CA VAL A 187 -47.92 3.03 -30.78
C VAL A 187 -47.27 2.26 -29.61
N PRO A 188 -46.79 2.96 -28.56
CA PRO A 188 -46.22 2.33 -27.37
C PRO A 188 -47.14 1.25 -26.76
N LEU A 189 -46.55 0.20 -26.19
CA LEU A 189 -47.31 -0.89 -25.56
C LEU A 189 -48.15 -0.37 -24.38
N THR A 190 -47.65 0.63 -23.65
CA THR A 190 -48.39 1.41 -22.66
C THR A 190 -49.73 1.93 -23.19
N ASP A 191 -49.71 2.60 -24.34
CA ASP A 191 -50.89 3.19 -24.94
C ASP A 191 -51.82 2.14 -25.56
N GLN A 192 -51.38 0.91 -25.81
CA GLN A 192 -52.27 -0.19 -26.21
C GLN A 192 -53.03 -0.80 -25.02
N LEU A 193 -52.38 -0.88 -23.85
CA LEU A 193 -52.92 -1.52 -22.64
C LEU A 193 -53.81 -0.60 -21.79
N LEU A 194 -53.66 0.73 -21.91
CA LEU A 194 -54.36 1.69 -21.05
C LEU A 194 -55.84 1.91 -21.46
N PRO A 195 -56.80 1.86 -20.50
CA PRO A 195 -58.20 2.24 -20.74
C PRO A 195 -58.33 3.73 -21.06
N GLY A 196 -59.32 4.11 -21.88
CA GLY A 196 -59.45 5.45 -22.48
C GLY A 196 -59.42 6.63 -21.48
N ILE A 197 -59.93 6.43 -20.25
CA ILE A 197 -59.97 7.46 -19.20
C ILE A 197 -58.56 7.86 -18.73
N LEU A 198 -57.61 6.93 -18.76
CA LEU A 198 -56.22 7.17 -18.33
C LEU A 198 -55.34 7.77 -19.44
N LYS A 199 -55.86 7.82 -20.67
CA LYS A 199 -55.20 8.44 -21.84
C LYS A 199 -55.54 9.93 -21.98
N THR A 200 -56.75 10.33 -21.60
CA THR A 200 -57.27 11.69 -21.82
C THR A 200 -56.83 12.67 -20.74
N LYS A 201 -56.71 12.22 -19.48
CA LYS A 201 -56.26 13.07 -18.37
C LYS A 201 -54.72 13.11 -18.35
N LYS A 202 -54.15 14.27 -18.68
CA LYS A 202 -52.70 14.51 -18.61
C LYS A 202 -52.31 15.11 -17.26
N TRP A 203 -51.17 14.69 -16.73
CA TRP A 203 -50.52 15.26 -15.57
C TRP A 203 -49.04 15.49 -15.88
N SER A 204 -48.60 16.75 -15.74
CA SER A 204 -47.25 17.20 -16.13
C SER A 204 -46.91 16.86 -17.61
N GLY A 205 -47.87 17.07 -18.53
CA GLY A 205 -47.66 16.83 -19.97
C GLY A 205 -47.83 15.40 -20.45
N VAL A 206 -47.93 14.44 -19.52
CA VAL A 206 -47.98 13.01 -19.83
C VAL A 206 -49.33 12.43 -19.39
N PRO A 207 -49.94 11.49 -20.14
CA PRO A 207 -51.13 10.81 -19.67
C PRO A 207 -50.92 10.16 -18.30
N VAL A 208 -51.91 10.29 -17.39
CA VAL A 208 -51.86 9.72 -16.03
C VAL A 208 -51.62 8.20 -16.07
N GLY A 209 -52.02 7.53 -17.15
CA GLY A 209 -51.75 6.12 -17.37
C GLY A 209 -50.26 5.73 -17.40
N HIS A 210 -49.35 6.60 -17.85
CA HIS A 210 -47.91 6.32 -17.84
C HIS A 210 -47.34 6.34 -16.42
N TRP A 211 -47.80 7.27 -15.58
CA TRP A 211 -47.45 7.34 -14.17
C TRP A 211 -47.93 6.11 -13.40
N LEU A 212 -49.19 5.70 -13.62
CA LEU A 212 -49.74 4.49 -13.00
C LEU A 212 -49.01 3.23 -13.49
N SER A 213 -48.72 3.15 -14.80
CA SER A 213 -47.94 2.05 -15.39
C SER A 213 -46.56 1.93 -14.75
N MET A 214 -45.88 3.04 -14.46
CA MET A 214 -44.57 3.02 -13.79
C MET A 214 -44.65 2.44 -12.37
N ILE A 215 -45.69 2.81 -11.60
CA ILE A 215 -45.90 2.26 -10.25
C ILE A 215 -46.23 0.76 -10.32
N VAL A 216 -47.11 0.35 -11.23
CA VAL A 216 -47.48 -1.06 -11.43
C VAL A 216 -46.26 -1.87 -11.88
N LEU A 217 -45.45 -1.36 -12.81
CA LEU A 217 -44.21 -1.99 -13.23
C LEU A 217 -43.19 -2.07 -12.11
N GLY A 218 -43.09 -1.05 -11.24
CA GLY A 218 -42.25 -1.10 -10.04
C GLY A 218 -42.66 -2.22 -9.09
N LEU A 219 -43.96 -2.37 -8.83
CA LEU A 219 -44.49 -3.46 -8.01
C LEU A 219 -44.23 -4.83 -8.65
N MET A 220 -44.49 -4.97 -9.95
CA MET A 220 -44.24 -6.20 -10.71
C MET A 220 -42.75 -6.56 -10.74
N ALA A 221 -41.86 -5.58 -10.95
CA ALA A 221 -40.42 -5.76 -10.93
C ALA A 221 -39.94 -6.21 -9.54
N TYR A 222 -40.49 -5.64 -8.46
CA TYR A 222 -40.20 -6.07 -7.09
C TYR A 222 -40.67 -7.50 -6.81
N LEU A 223 -41.89 -7.86 -7.21
CA LEU A 223 -42.44 -9.21 -7.04
C LEU A 223 -41.69 -10.24 -7.89
N LEU A 224 -41.30 -9.88 -9.11
CA LEU A 224 -40.48 -10.73 -9.98
C LEU A 224 -39.09 -10.92 -9.39
N ALA A 225 -38.43 -9.85 -8.94
CA ALA A 225 -37.15 -9.93 -8.24
C ALA A 225 -37.26 -10.81 -6.98
N TRP A 226 -38.33 -10.64 -6.19
CA TRP A 226 -38.62 -11.47 -5.03
C TRP A 226 -38.76 -12.95 -5.41
N GLY A 227 -39.50 -13.25 -6.47
CA GLY A 227 -39.68 -14.61 -7.00
C GLY A 227 -38.38 -15.24 -7.47
N ILE A 228 -37.57 -14.50 -8.26
CA ILE A 228 -36.26 -14.95 -8.75
C ILE A 228 -35.31 -15.23 -7.59
N ILE A 229 -35.20 -14.32 -6.62
CA ILE A 229 -34.33 -14.49 -5.46
C ILE A 229 -34.82 -15.63 -4.57
N SER A 230 -36.13 -15.77 -4.37
CA SER A 230 -36.71 -16.87 -3.59
C SER A 230 -36.45 -18.23 -4.26
N LEU A 231 -36.57 -18.30 -5.60
CA LEU A 231 -36.25 -19.49 -6.38
C LEU A 231 -34.76 -19.82 -6.31
N LEU A 232 -33.88 -18.83 -6.45
CA LEU A 232 -32.43 -19.01 -6.30
C LEU A 232 -32.08 -19.55 -4.90
N LEU A 233 -32.66 -18.97 -3.85
CA LEU A 233 -32.47 -19.45 -2.48
C LEU A 233 -33.00 -20.87 -2.29
N LEU A 234 -34.10 -21.23 -2.95
CA LEU A 234 -34.65 -22.59 -2.93
C LEU A 234 -33.71 -23.56 -3.64
N ILE A 235 -33.21 -23.22 -4.83
CA ILE A 235 -32.24 -24.03 -5.58
C ILE A 235 -30.96 -24.22 -4.76
N ILE A 236 -30.42 -23.17 -4.15
CA ILE A 236 -29.25 -23.23 -3.27
C ILE A 236 -29.53 -24.13 -2.06
N ARG A 237 -30.74 -24.07 -1.48
CA ARG A 237 -31.14 -24.91 -0.35
C ARG A 237 -31.34 -26.39 -0.70
N VAL A 238 -31.72 -26.69 -1.95
CA VAL A 238 -31.88 -28.05 -2.46
C VAL A 238 -30.55 -28.65 -2.88
N SER A 239 -29.74 -27.89 -3.64
CA SER A 239 -28.44 -28.33 -4.17
C SER A 239 -27.36 -28.40 -3.09
N TRP A 240 -27.44 -27.55 -2.05
CA TRP A 240 -26.43 -27.47 -1.01
C TRP A 240 -27.04 -27.79 0.36
N SER A 241 -26.96 -29.05 0.80
CA SER A 241 -27.51 -29.52 2.09
C SER A 241 -27.00 -28.70 3.29
N LYS A 242 -25.75 -28.24 3.21
CA LYS A 242 -25.08 -27.38 4.21
C LYS A 242 -25.63 -25.95 4.30
N SER A 243 -26.44 -25.52 3.33
CA SER A 243 -27.19 -24.26 3.33
C SER A 243 -28.34 -24.24 4.36
N ARG A 244 -28.75 -25.42 4.84
CA ARG A 244 -29.79 -25.56 5.88
C ARG A 244 -29.27 -25.39 7.30
N GLU A 245 -27.95 -25.37 7.50
CA GLU A 245 -27.35 -25.16 8.82
C GLU A 245 -27.58 -23.71 9.30
N GLU A 246 -27.88 -23.53 10.59
CA GLU A 246 -28.25 -22.23 11.19
C GLU A 246 -27.29 -21.05 10.88
N PRO A 247 -25.96 -21.21 10.75
CA PRO A 247 -25.12 -20.08 10.38
C PRO A 247 -25.24 -19.69 8.90
N THR A 248 -25.35 -20.64 7.97
CA THR A 248 -25.35 -20.38 6.51
C THR A 248 -26.71 -19.89 6.02
N ALA A 249 -27.81 -20.43 6.56
CA ALA A 249 -29.17 -20.00 6.24
C ALA A 249 -29.42 -18.53 6.60
N GLY A 250 -28.89 -18.06 7.74
CA GLY A 250 -29.01 -16.67 8.17
C GLY A 250 -28.24 -15.70 7.28
N ILE A 251 -27.10 -16.12 6.72
CA ILE A 251 -26.30 -15.31 5.80
C ILE A 251 -27.04 -15.15 4.48
N LEU A 252 -27.49 -16.25 3.87
CA LEU A 252 -28.21 -16.22 2.59
C LEU A 252 -29.44 -15.30 2.64
N LYS A 253 -30.24 -15.37 3.71
CA LYS A 253 -31.38 -14.45 3.91
C LYS A 253 -30.95 -13.00 4.06
N ALA A 254 -29.81 -12.73 4.69
CA ALA A 254 -29.32 -11.37 4.89
C ALA A 254 -28.88 -10.69 3.59
N PHE A 255 -28.39 -11.46 2.61
CA PHE A 255 -28.03 -10.98 1.26
C PHE A 255 -29.22 -10.89 0.30
N ALA A 256 -30.34 -11.57 0.61
CA ALA A 256 -31.51 -11.60 -0.26
C ALA A 256 -32.12 -10.22 -0.50
N LEU A 257 -32.31 -9.42 0.54
CA LEU A 257 -32.95 -8.10 0.44
C LEU A 257 -32.14 -7.10 -0.40
N PRO A 258 -30.82 -6.90 -0.17
CA PRO A 258 -30.02 -6.02 -1.01
C PRO A 258 -30.02 -6.44 -2.49
N LEU A 259 -29.86 -7.74 -2.74
CA LEU A 259 -29.83 -8.26 -4.11
C LEU A 259 -31.20 -8.14 -4.80
N GLN A 260 -32.28 -8.35 -4.05
CA GLN A 260 -33.64 -8.16 -4.53
C GLN A 260 -33.92 -6.70 -4.89
N LEU A 261 -33.51 -5.74 -4.04
CA LEU A 261 -33.68 -4.32 -4.33
C LEU A 261 -32.90 -3.92 -5.59
N TYR A 262 -31.63 -4.31 -5.67
CA TYR A 262 -30.81 -4.01 -6.85
C TYR A 262 -31.40 -4.63 -8.14
N LEU A 263 -31.81 -5.89 -8.08
CA LEU A 263 -32.47 -6.57 -9.20
C LEU A 263 -33.81 -5.92 -9.57
N SER A 264 -34.58 -5.45 -8.59
CA SER A 264 -35.86 -4.77 -8.84
C SER A 264 -35.67 -3.44 -9.57
N VAL A 265 -34.63 -2.67 -9.22
CA VAL A 265 -34.27 -1.42 -9.91
C VAL A 265 -33.85 -1.72 -11.35
N TRP A 266 -32.99 -2.72 -11.55
CA TRP A 266 -32.55 -3.13 -12.88
C TRP A 266 -33.72 -3.59 -13.77
N LEU A 267 -34.60 -4.44 -13.23
CA LEU A 267 -35.80 -4.92 -13.92
C LEU A 267 -36.77 -3.79 -14.24
N LEU A 268 -36.95 -2.83 -13.33
CA LEU A 268 -37.81 -1.67 -13.54
C LEU A 268 -37.28 -0.80 -14.68
N VAL A 269 -35.98 -0.49 -14.68
CA VAL A 269 -35.34 0.31 -15.75
C VAL A 269 -35.49 -0.41 -17.10
N ALA A 270 -35.12 -1.69 -17.17
CA ALA A 270 -35.22 -2.48 -18.41
C ALA A 270 -36.68 -2.58 -18.92
N SER A 271 -37.62 -2.89 -18.04
CA SER A 271 -39.04 -3.02 -18.42
C SER A 271 -39.66 -1.69 -18.82
N SER A 272 -39.24 -0.58 -18.20
CA SER A 272 -39.75 0.76 -18.54
C SER A 272 -39.39 1.19 -19.96
N GLN A 273 -38.26 0.72 -20.48
CA GLN A 273 -37.80 0.95 -21.84
C GLN A 273 -38.60 0.11 -22.84
N GLU A 274 -38.76 -1.19 -22.57
CA GLU A 274 -39.49 -2.11 -23.45
C GLU A 274 -40.99 -1.78 -23.57
N VAL A 275 -41.61 -1.37 -22.46
CA VAL A 275 -43.04 -1.04 -22.42
C VAL A 275 -43.34 0.33 -23.07
N GLY A 276 -42.32 1.18 -23.26
CA GLY A 276 -42.47 2.50 -23.88
C GLY A 276 -43.12 3.52 -22.96
N ILE A 277 -42.71 3.57 -21.68
CA ILE A 277 -43.13 4.63 -20.75
C ILE A 277 -42.54 5.96 -21.21
N SER A 278 -43.28 7.05 -21.21
CA SER A 278 -42.74 8.37 -21.62
C SER A 278 -41.42 8.72 -20.92
N ILE A 279 -40.50 9.34 -21.66
CA ILE A 279 -39.17 9.77 -21.19
C ILE A 279 -39.28 10.69 -19.97
N ILE A 280 -40.32 11.50 -19.90
CA ILE A 280 -40.57 12.43 -18.79
C ILE A 280 -40.78 11.65 -17.47
N VAL A 281 -41.57 10.57 -17.50
CA VAL A 281 -41.81 9.73 -16.31
C VAL A 281 -40.56 8.95 -15.95
N ARG A 282 -39.83 8.39 -16.93
CA ARG A 282 -38.57 7.68 -16.69
C ARG A 282 -37.54 8.60 -16.03
N GLN A 283 -37.40 9.84 -16.51
CA GLN A 283 -36.41 10.78 -15.97
C GLN A 283 -36.75 11.22 -14.54
N ARG A 284 -38.03 11.45 -14.23
CA ARG A 284 -38.48 11.80 -12.86
C ARG A 284 -38.22 10.68 -11.85
N PHE A 285 -38.33 9.42 -12.26
CA PHE A 285 -38.03 8.26 -11.41
C PHE A 285 -36.55 7.87 -11.40
N SER A 286 -35.74 8.45 -12.29
CA SER A 286 -34.33 8.08 -12.46
C SER A 286 -33.51 8.32 -11.21
N GLU A 287 -33.65 9.49 -10.58
CA GLU A 287 -32.96 9.82 -9.32
C GLU A 287 -33.34 8.84 -8.20
N MET A 288 -34.64 8.56 -8.04
CA MET A 288 -35.11 7.61 -7.04
C MET A 288 -34.56 6.21 -7.29
N ASN A 289 -34.51 5.76 -8.55
CA ASN A 289 -33.94 4.47 -8.91
C ASN A 289 -32.44 4.39 -8.61
N VAL A 290 -31.67 5.45 -8.91
CA VAL A 290 -30.25 5.52 -8.59
C VAL A 290 -30.04 5.49 -7.08
N VAL A 291 -30.80 6.27 -6.29
CA VAL A 291 -30.73 6.27 -4.83
C VAL A 291 -31.07 4.90 -4.24
N VAL A 292 -32.14 4.25 -4.71
CA VAL A 292 -32.49 2.89 -4.26
C VAL A 292 -31.39 1.88 -4.62
N GLY A 293 -30.79 2.01 -5.80
CA GLY A 293 -29.64 1.22 -6.24
C GLY A 293 -28.41 1.41 -5.35
N GLN A 294 -28.07 2.65 -5.01
CA GLN A 294 -26.98 2.97 -4.09
C GLN A 294 -27.25 2.42 -2.68
N VAL A 295 -28.47 2.59 -2.15
CA VAL A 295 -28.86 2.02 -0.85
C VAL A 295 -28.77 0.50 -0.86
N ALA A 296 -29.23 -0.14 -1.94
CA ALA A 296 -29.11 -1.59 -2.11
C ALA A 296 -27.64 -2.04 -2.11
N LEU A 297 -26.76 -1.32 -2.82
CA LEU A 297 -25.32 -1.59 -2.83
C LEU A 297 -24.69 -1.40 -1.44
N LEU A 298 -25.01 -0.30 -0.76
CA LEU A 298 -24.51 -0.03 0.61
C LEU A 298 -24.94 -1.12 1.59
N LEU A 299 -26.20 -1.56 1.52
CA LEU A 299 -26.68 -2.66 2.33
C LEU A 299 -25.95 -3.98 1.98
N LEU A 300 -25.70 -4.24 0.69
CA LEU A 300 -24.95 -5.41 0.25
C LEU A 300 -23.53 -5.42 0.84
N LEU A 301 -22.82 -4.29 0.74
CA LEU A 301 -21.47 -4.13 1.30
C LEU A 301 -21.48 -4.25 2.83
N TRP A 302 -22.46 -3.65 3.50
CA TRP A 302 -22.63 -3.76 4.94
C TRP A 302 -22.82 -5.21 5.40
N ARG A 303 -23.62 -5.99 4.66
CA ARG A 303 -23.81 -7.43 4.89
C ARG A 303 -22.56 -8.24 4.60
N LEU A 304 -21.81 -7.86 3.58
CA LEU A 304 -20.53 -8.49 3.25
C LEU A 304 -19.51 -8.32 4.36
N VAL A 305 -19.39 -7.11 4.92
CA VAL A 305 -18.56 -6.85 6.10
C VAL A 305 -18.99 -7.72 7.28
N ASP A 306 -20.29 -7.80 7.57
CA ASP A 306 -20.80 -8.64 8.66
C ASP A 306 -20.50 -10.13 8.47
N PHE A 307 -20.63 -10.63 7.25
CA PHE A 307 -20.31 -12.01 6.92
C PHE A 307 -18.82 -12.31 7.14
N ILE A 308 -17.94 -11.46 6.61
CA ILE A 308 -16.49 -11.63 6.68
C ILE A 308 -15.99 -11.49 8.13
N SER A 309 -16.55 -10.56 8.91
CA SER A 309 -16.22 -10.41 10.34
C SER A 309 -16.60 -11.65 11.13
N ARG A 310 -17.84 -12.14 10.99
CA ARG A 310 -18.32 -13.34 11.69
C ARG A 310 -17.50 -14.57 11.31
N PHE A 311 -17.12 -14.69 10.05
CA PHE A 311 -16.26 -15.78 9.58
C PHE A 311 -14.86 -15.70 10.21
N SER A 312 -14.27 -14.51 10.26
CA SER A 312 -12.96 -14.28 10.86
C SER A 312 -12.97 -14.49 12.39
N GLU A 313 -13.97 -13.96 13.10
CA GLU A 313 -14.18 -14.16 14.54
C GLU A 313 -14.29 -15.64 14.90
N LYS A 314 -15.10 -16.42 14.16
CA LYS A 314 -15.23 -17.87 14.39
C LYS A 314 -13.91 -18.61 14.21
N ARG A 315 -13.10 -18.25 13.21
CA ARG A 315 -11.78 -18.87 12.99
C ARG A 315 -10.79 -18.51 14.11
N LEU A 316 -10.78 -17.26 14.55
CA LEU A 316 -9.84 -16.77 15.57
C LEU A 316 -10.19 -17.28 16.97
N THR A 317 -11.48 -17.36 17.30
CA THR A 317 -11.95 -17.90 18.59
C THR A 317 -11.61 -19.39 18.72
N LYS A 318 -11.79 -20.17 17.64
CA LYS A 318 -11.39 -21.59 17.60
C LYS A 318 -9.88 -21.81 17.81
N ARG A 319 -9.06 -20.79 17.57
CA ARG A 319 -7.60 -20.81 17.76
C ARG A 319 -7.16 -20.23 19.11
N GLY A 320 -8.09 -19.86 19.99
CA GLY A 320 -7.78 -19.25 21.29
C GLY A 320 -7.18 -17.84 21.20
N ASN A 321 -7.27 -17.18 20.03
CA ASN A 321 -6.63 -15.88 19.80
C ASN A 321 -7.57 -14.72 20.14
N VAL A 322 -7.66 -14.40 21.43
CA VAL A 322 -8.52 -13.33 21.98
C VAL A 322 -8.11 -11.93 21.46
N SER A 323 -6.83 -11.71 21.18
CA SER A 323 -6.37 -10.45 20.61
C SER A 323 -6.83 -10.26 19.16
N GLY A 324 -6.87 -11.35 18.39
CA GLY A 324 -7.34 -11.33 17.00
C GLY A 324 -8.83 -11.01 16.88
N THR A 325 -9.67 -11.49 17.81
CA THR A 325 -11.12 -11.21 17.77
C THR A 325 -11.41 -9.73 18.03
N SER A 326 -10.71 -9.10 18.96
CA SER A 326 -10.81 -7.66 19.22
C SER A 326 -10.38 -6.81 18.02
N ALA A 327 -9.33 -7.22 17.30
CA ALA A 327 -8.90 -6.55 16.07
C ALA A 327 -9.96 -6.62 14.97
N VAL A 328 -10.60 -7.78 14.78
CA VAL A 328 -11.70 -7.94 13.81
C VAL A 328 -12.89 -7.05 14.18
N LEU A 329 -13.24 -6.95 15.46
CA LEU A 329 -14.32 -6.07 15.92
C LEU A 329 -14.02 -4.60 15.63
N PHE A 330 -12.78 -4.16 15.89
CA PHE A 330 -12.35 -2.79 15.61
C PHE A 330 -12.41 -2.49 14.10
N LEU A 331 -11.86 -3.38 13.27
CA LEU A 331 -11.84 -3.20 11.82
C LEU A 331 -13.25 -3.22 11.22
N ARG A 332 -14.14 -4.10 11.72
CA ARG A 332 -15.57 -4.11 11.35
C ARG A 332 -16.25 -2.77 11.61
N ARG A 333 -16.00 -2.15 12.77
CA ARG A 333 -16.57 -0.84 13.11
C ARG A 333 -16.02 0.26 12.20
N GLY A 334 -14.69 0.29 11.99
CA GLY A 334 -14.04 1.26 11.11
C GLY A 334 -14.58 1.23 9.68
N ILE A 335 -14.64 0.03 9.07
CA ILE A 335 -15.17 -0.12 7.70
C ILE A 335 -16.64 0.29 7.61
N LYS A 336 -17.46 -0.04 8.61
CA LYS A 336 -18.87 0.36 8.63
C LYS A 336 -19.05 1.87 8.73
N ILE A 337 -18.25 2.55 9.54
CA ILE A 337 -18.26 4.01 9.62
C ILE A 337 -17.87 4.61 8.26
N ALA A 338 -16.83 4.08 7.63
CA ALA A 338 -16.42 4.51 6.29
C ALA A 338 -17.54 4.31 5.26
N LEU A 339 -18.13 3.11 5.17
CA LEU A 339 -19.25 2.81 4.27
C LEU A 339 -20.45 3.74 4.50
N PHE A 340 -20.75 4.07 5.75
CA PHE A 340 -21.83 4.99 6.08
C PHE A 340 -21.54 6.42 5.59
N VAL A 341 -20.34 6.93 5.87
CA VAL A 341 -19.92 8.29 5.47
C VAL A 341 -19.89 8.42 3.94
N PHE A 342 -19.22 7.49 3.24
CA PHE A 342 -19.19 7.50 1.77
C PHE A 342 -20.57 7.27 1.17
N GLY A 343 -21.40 6.44 1.80
CA GLY A 343 -22.77 6.21 1.36
C GLY A 343 -23.65 7.45 1.43
N ILE A 344 -23.54 8.25 2.50
CA ILE A 344 -24.27 9.52 2.62
C ILE A 344 -23.81 10.49 1.54
N ILE A 345 -22.50 10.61 1.31
CA ILE A 345 -21.95 11.50 0.29
C ILE A 345 -22.46 11.11 -1.10
N ALA A 346 -22.41 9.82 -1.45
CA ALA A 346 -22.89 9.34 -2.74
C ALA A 346 -24.39 9.63 -2.96
N ILE A 347 -25.21 9.54 -1.90
CA ILE A 347 -26.64 9.87 -1.97
C ILE A 347 -26.85 11.38 -2.11
N LEU A 348 -26.13 12.20 -1.33
CA LEU A 348 -26.23 13.67 -1.40
C LEU A 348 -25.84 14.19 -2.79
N ASP A 349 -24.79 13.62 -3.38
CA ASP A 349 -24.37 13.94 -4.75
C ASP A 349 -25.48 13.67 -5.77
N THR A 350 -26.15 12.52 -5.67
CA THR A 350 -27.28 12.20 -6.57
C THR A 350 -28.49 13.10 -6.41
N LEU A 351 -28.68 13.66 -5.20
CA LEU A 351 -29.75 14.64 -4.92
C LEU A 351 -29.37 16.06 -5.39
N GLY A 352 -28.18 16.24 -5.97
CA GLY A 352 -27.70 17.52 -6.51
C GLY A 352 -27.06 18.44 -5.48
N PHE A 353 -26.72 17.94 -4.28
CA PHE A 353 -25.92 18.72 -3.32
C PHE A 353 -24.46 18.74 -3.75
N ASP A 354 -23.80 19.90 -3.60
CA ASP A 354 -22.36 20.00 -3.81
C ASP A 354 -21.61 19.27 -2.68
N VAL A 355 -21.10 18.09 -2.99
CA VAL A 355 -20.34 17.24 -2.07
C VAL A 355 -18.86 17.59 -2.00
N THR A 356 -18.37 18.52 -2.84
CA THR A 356 -16.95 18.91 -2.93
C THR A 356 -16.41 19.35 -1.57
N THR A 357 -17.19 20.15 -0.85
CA THR A 357 -16.83 20.62 0.50
C THR A 357 -16.74 19.46 1.50
N GLY A 358 -17.65 18.47 1.40
CA GLY A 358 -17.65 17.28 2.26
C GLY A 358 -16.46 16.36 1.98
N LEU A 359 -16.14 16.15 0.69
CA LEU A 359 -14.96 15.41 0.25
C LEU A 359 -13.65 16.09 0.68
N ALA A 360 -13.56 17.41 0.55
CA ALA A 360 -12.40 18.18 1.00
C ALA A 360 -12.20 18.07 2.52
N ALA A 361 -13.26 18.20 3.31
CA ALA A 361 -13.22 18.02 4.75
C ALA A 361 -12.79 16.60 5.16
N LEU A 362 -13.26 15.57 4.45
CA LEU A 362 -12.80 14.20 4.65
C LEU A 362 -11.35 13.98 4.26
N GLY A 363 -10.86 14.65 3.21
CA GLY A 363 -9.46 14.61 2.82
C GLY A 363 -8.55 15.12 3.94
N ILE A 364 -8.85 16.31 4.48
CA ILE A 364 -8.11 16.90 5.61
C ILE A 364 -8.23 16.02 6.87
N GLY A 365 -9.44 15.57 7.20
CA GLY A 365 -9.67 14.66 8.32
C GLY A 365 -8.96 13.31 8.17
N GLY A 366 -8.86 12.81 6.94
CA GLY A 366 -8.15 11.59 6.57
C GLY A 366 -6.64 11.71 6.78
N ILE A 367 -6.05 12.85 6.41
CA ILE A 367 -4.63 13.14 6.68
C ILE A 367 -4.37 13.17 8.19
N ALA A 368 -5.23 13.84 8.97
CA ALA A 368 -5.11 13.88 10.43
C ALA A 368 -5.19 12.47 11.06
N LEU A 369 -6.14 11.65 10.59
CA LEU A 369 -6.25 10.25 11.00
C LEU A 369 -5.01 9.41 10.60
N ALA A 370 -4.47 9.61 9.39
CA ALA A 370 -3.29 8.91 8.91
C ALA A 370 -2.05 9.25 9.75
N LEU A 371 -1.84 10.53 10.05
CA LEU A 371 -0.78 10.99 10.94
C LEU A 371 -0.92 10.40 12.35
N GLY A 372 -2.15 10.37 12.89
CA GLY A 372 -2.42 9.73 14.19
C GLY A 372 -2.20 8.22 14.19
N ALA A 373 -2.45 7.55 13.06
CA ALA A 373 -2.28 6.10 12.90
C ALA A 373 -0.87 5.67 12.50
N GLN A 374 0.02 6.60 12.14
CA GLN A 374 1.35 6.33 11.57
C GLN A 374 2.14 5.28 12.34
N LYS A 375 2.30 5.44 13.66
CA LYS A 375 3.03 4.48 14.52
C LYS A 375 2.38 3.09 14.56
N THR A 376 1.07 3.01 14.42
CA THR A 376 0.37 1.71 14.40
C THR A 376 0.65 0.99 13.10
N VAL A 377 0.60 1.70 11.98
CA VAL A 377 0.93 1.17 10.65
C VAL A 377 2.40 0.77 10.59
N GLU A 378 3.30 1.60 11.08
CA GLU A 378 4.75 1.32 11.16
C GLU A 378 5.03 0.01 11.90
N ASN A 379 4.42 -0.17 13.09
CA ASN A 379 4.57 -1.41 13.86
C ASN A 379 3.98 -2.63 13.15
N PHE A 380 2.86 -2.47 12.44
CA PHE A 380 2.28 -3.55 11.67
C PHE A 380 3.20 -3.95 10.51
N VAL A 381 3.68 -2.97 9.72
CA VAL A 381 4.62 -3.19 8.62
C VAL A 381 5.90 -3.86 9.13
N GLY A 382 6.49 -3.36 10.21
CA GLY A 382 7.66 -3.98 10.84
C GLY A 382 7.41 -5.44 11.25
N SER A 383 6.21 -5.76 11.73
CA SER A 383 5.82 -7.15 12.04
C SER A 383 5.81 -8.04 10.79
N VAL A 384 5.29 -7.52 9.67
CA VAL A 384 5.24 -8.26 8.40
C VAL A 384 6.66 -8.50 7.89
N THR A 385 7.51 -7.47 7.90
CA THR A 385 8.92 -7.57 7.49
C THR A 385 9.70 -8.59 8.31
N LEU A 386 9.56 -8.57 9.65
CA LEU A 386 10.25 -9.54 10.52
C LEU A 386 9.86 -10.99 10.24
N ILE A 387 8.64 -11.22 9.76
CA ILE A 387 8.14 -12.55 9.44
C ILE A 387 8.53 -12.97 8.02
N ALA A 388 8.55 -12.03 7.07
CA ALA A 388 8.89 -12.26 5.68
C ALA A 388 10.40 -12.53 5.52
N ASP A 389 11.23 -11.64 6.05
CA ASP A 389 12.68 -11.69 5.88
C ASP A 389 13.36 -12.61 6.92
N GLN A 390 12.67 -12.87 8.04
CA GLN A 390 13.15 -13.72 9.14
C GLN A 390 14.61 -13.45 9.59
N PRO A 391 15.02 -12.20 9.86
CA PRO A 391 16.37 -11.93 10.38
C PRO A 391 16.59 -12.57 11.76
N VAL A 392 15.50 -12.80 12.51
CA VAL A 392 15.48 -13.53 13.78
C VAL A 392 14.25 -14.43 13.85
N ARG A 393 14.38 -15.53 14.59
CA ARG A 393 13.29 -16.46 14.89
C ARG A 393 13.01 -16.50 16.39
N VAL A 394 11.80 -16.93 16.73
CA VAL A 394 11.44 -17.21 18.12
C VAL A 394 12.35 -18.33 18.63
N GLY A 395 13.06 -18.05 19.72
CA GLY A 395 14.09 -18.90 20.32
C GLY A 395 15.52 -18.52 19.96
N ASP A 396 15.74 -17.61 19.01
CA ASP A 396 17.09 -17.16 18.68
C ASP A 396 17.66 -16.26 19.78
N PHE A 397 18.95 -16.44 20.08
CA PHE A 397 19.73 -15.52 20.90
C PHE A 397 20.36 -14.46 20.01
N CYS A 398 20.02 -13.19 20.24
CA CYS A 398 20.46 -12.08 19.41
C CYS A 398 20.73 -10.82 20.25
N LYS A 399 21.47 -9.89 19.65
CA LYS A 399 21.63 -8.53 20.13
C LYS A 399 20.89 -7.59 19.18
N VAL A 400 19.96 -6.82 19.73
CA VAL A 400 19.14 -5.84 19.01
C VAL A 400 19.40 -4.47 19.63
N GLY A 401 20.11 -3.61 18.90
CA GLY A 401 20.69 -2.39 19.48
C GLY A 401 21.61 -2.74 20.65
N ASP A 402 21.26 -2.28 21.85
CA ASP A 402 21.97 -2.56 23.10
C ASP A 402 21.38 -3.72 23.91
N THR A 403 20.23 -4.27 23.48
CA THR A 403 19.55 -5.35 24.20
C THR A 403 20.06 -6.71 23.73
N LEU A 404 20.68 -7.47 24.63
CA LEU A 404 21.12 -8.85 24.39
C LEU A 404 20.16 -9.85 25.07
N GLY A 405 19.64 -10.81 24.31
CA GLY A 405 18.72 -11.81 24.86
C GLY A 405 18.13 -12.78 23.85
N THR A 406 17.21 -13.63 24.31
CA THR A 406 16.50 -14.61 23.49
C THR A 406 15.12 -14.11 23.09
N VAL A 407 14.76 -14.20 21.81
CA VAL A 407 13.43 -13.82 21.33
C VAL A 407 12.39 -14.81 21.84
N GLU A 408 11.45 -14.36 22.68
CA GLU A 408 10.36 -15.21 23.18
C GLU A 408 9.14 -15.23 22.28
N GLN A 409 8.78 -14.06 21.75
CA GLN A 409 7.57 -13.90 20.99
C GLN A 409 7.67 -12.70 20.06
N ILE A 410 7.35 -12.91 18.79
CA ILE A 410 7.09 -11.85 17.81
C ILE A 410 5.57 -11.65 17.75
N GLY A 411 5.08 -10.52 18.23
CA GLY A 411 3.65 -10.16 18.22
C GLY A 411 3.25 -9.32 17.00
N MET A 412 2.00 -8.83 16.99
CA MET A 412 1.45 -7.96 15.92
C MET A 412 1.96 -6.51 15.96
N ARG A 413 2.50 -6.07 17.11
CA ARG A 413 2.95 -4.68 17.34
C ARG A 413 4.32 -4.60 17.98
N SER A 414 4.74 -5.65 18.67
CA SER A 414 5.97 -5.65 19.45
C SER A 414 6.56 -7.05 19.55
N THR A 415 7.88 -7.11 19.69
CA THR A 415 8.66 -8.32 19.93
C THR A 415 9.17 -8.33 21.37
N ARG A 416 9.08 -9.47 22.03
CA ARG A 416 9.53 -9.68 23.41
C ARG A 416 10.84 -10.44 23.41
N ILE A 417 11.84 -9.87 24.07
CA ILE A 417 13.17 -10.45 24.26
C ILE A 417 13.36 -10.74 25.75
N ARG A 418 13.79 -11.96 26.09
CA ARG A 418 14.22 -12.37 27.42
C ARG A 418 15.71 -12.07 27.57
N THR A 419 16.06 -11.16 28.47
CA THR A 419 17.47 -10.82 28.74
C THR A 419 18.18 -11.93 29.53
N LEU A 420 19.51 -11.85 29.61
CA LEU A 420 20.31 -12.73 30.48
C LEU A 420 19.93 -12.59 31.96
N ALA A 421 19.47 -11.41 32.38
CA ALA A 421 18.93 -11.16 33.73
C ALA A 421 17.50 -11.70 33.92
N ARG A 422 16.97 -12.49 32.97
CA ARG A 422 15.62 -13.08 32.96
C ARG A 422 14.46 -12.06 32.91
N THR A 423 14.73 -10.79 32.64
CA THR A 423 13.71 -9.75 32.43
C THR A 423 13.15 -9.77 31.00
N ILE A 424 11.95 -9.22 30.78
CA ILE A 424 11.34 -9.10 29.45
C ILE A 424 11.49 -7.67 28.96
N VAL A 425 12.17 -7.49 27.84
CA VAL A 425 12.19 -6.23 27.08
C VAL A 425 11.19 -6.34 25.94
N THR A 426 10.29 -5.38 25.83
CA THR A 426 9.28 -5.33 24.75
C THR A 426 9.60 -4.19 23.82
N ILE A 427 9.98 -4.50 22.59
CA ILE A 427 10.37 -3.51 21.57
C ILE A 427 9.25 -3.42 20.52
N PRO A 428 8.74 -2.22 20.18
CA PRO A 428 7.83 -2.03 19.06
C PRO A 428 8.43 -2.59 17.76
N ASN A 429 7.63 -3.24 16.92
CA ASN A 429 8.15 -3.93 15.74
C ASN A 429 8.67 -2.96 14.66
N GLY A 430 8.16 -1.73 14.60
CA GLY A 430 8.70 -0.69 13.72
C GLY A 430 10.14 -0.37 14.09
N GLU A 431 10.37 -0.08 15.37
CA GLU A 431 11.70 0.16 15.94
C GLU A 431 12.61 -1.08 15.85
N PHE A 432 12.10 -2.26 16.18
CA PHE A 432 12.87 -3.51 16.09
C PHE A 432 13.43 -3.72 14.68
N SER A 433 12.61 -3.45 13.64
CA SER A 433 12.99 -3.63 12.25
C SER A 433 14.01 -2.61 11.73
N SER A 434 14.11 -1.44 12.37
CA SER A 434 15.08 -0.40 12.00
C SER A 434 16.40 -0.48 12.76
N LEU A 435 16.44 -1.21 13.88
CA LEU A 435 17.65 -1.42 14.67
C LEU A 435 18.61 -2.40 14.01
N ARG A 436 19.91 -2.26 14.32
CA ARG A 436 20.93 -3.25 13.93
C ARG A 436 20.73 -4.53 14.74
N ILE A 437 20.62 -5.65 14.02
CA ILE A 437 20.40 -6.99 14.58
C ILE A 437 21.66 -7.84 14.37
N GLU A 438 22.20 -8.38 15.45
CA GLU A 438 23.28 -9.37 15.44
C GLU A 438 22.72 -10.70 15.96
N ASN A 439 22.61 -11.71 15.09
CA ASN A 439 22.00 -12.99 15.42
C ASN A 439 23.08 -14.04 15.73
N TYR A 440 23.23 -14.39 17.01
CA TYR A 440 24.20 -15.39 17.45
C TYR A 440 23.75 -16.82 17.24
N ALA A 441 22.44 -17.07 17.01
CA ALA A 441 21.91 -18.40 16.76
C ALA A 441 22.39 -18.99 15.42
N HIS A 442 22.76 -18.12 14.48
CA HIS A 442 23.31 -18.49 13.17
C HIS A 442 24.84 -18.49 13.14
N ARG A 443 25.52 -18.32 14.28
CA ARG A 443 26.98 -18.35 14.33
C ARG A 443 27.51 -19.73 13.96
N ASP A 444 28.46 -19.76 13.04
CA ASP A 444 29.15 -20.97 12.58
C ASP A 444 30.28 -21.40 13.52
N ARG A 445 31.04 -20.43 14.06
CA ARG A 445 32.23 -20.67 14.87
C ARG A 445 32.44 -19.60 15.93
N PHE A 446 33.14 -19.97 16.99
CA PHE A 446 33.50 -19.04 18.05
C PHE A 446 34.81 -18.34 17.75
N TRP A 447 34.85 -17.03 17.94
CA TRP A 447 36.08 -16.25 17.76
C TRP A 447 36.87 -16.23 19.06
N PHE A 448 38.06 -16.83 19.04
CA PHE A 448 39.01 -16.84 20.15
C PHE A 448 40.13 -15.85 19.83
N HIS A 449 40.13 -14.70 20.52
CA HIS A 449 41.03 -13.57 20.21
C HIS A 449 41.71 -12.88 21.42
N PRO A 450 42.22 -13.63 22.40
CA PRO A 450 42.91 -13.00 23.53
C PRO A 450 44.27 -12.41 23.14
N THR A 451 44.78 -11.53 24.00
CA THR A 451 46.14 -11.00 23.93
C THR A 451 46.93 -11.49 25.14
N LEU A 452 48.07 -12.13 24.92
CA LEU A 452 48.99 -12.52 25.98
C LEU A 452 50.07 -11.44 26.15
N SER A 453 50.13 -10.84 27.32
CA SER A 453 51.13 -9.84 27.66
C SER A 453 52.30 -10.48 28.42
N LEU A 454 53.48 -10.44 27.83
CA LEU A 454 54.74 -10.97 28.38
C LEU A 454 55.57 -9.84 29.00
N ARG A 455 56.40 -10.18 29.98
CA ARG A 455 57.29 -9.22 30.65
C ARG A 455 58.39 -8.66 29.75
N PHE A 456 58.93 -7.49 30.08
CA PHE A 456 59.95 -6.81 29.27
C PHE A 456 61.32 -7.48 29.26
N GLU A 457 61.61 -8.32 30.25
CA GLU A 457 62.84 -9.10 30.30
C GLU A 457 62.83 -10.26 29.29
N THR A 458 61.71 -10.51 28.61
CA THR A 458 61.60 -11.56 27.60
C THR A 458 62.50 -11.24 26.41
N THR A 459 63.43 -12.13 26.11
CA THR A 459 64.37 -11.94 25.00
C THR A 459 63.69 -12.19 23.64
N PRO A 460 64.22 -11.64 22.54
CA PRO A 460 63.68 -11.91 21.19
C PRO A 460 63.59 -13.41 20.84
N ASP A 461 64.55 -14.21 21.31
CA ASP A 461 64.55 -15.66 21.05
C ASP A 461 63.50 -16.41 21.86
N GLN A 462 63.24 -15.99 23.10
CA GLN A 462 62.09 -16.49 23.87
C GLN A 462 60.77 -16.14 23.18
N ILE A 463 60.63 -14.94 22.61
CA ILE A 463 59.44 -14.58 21.83
C ILE A 463 59.32 -15.46 20.58
N ARG A 464 60.40 -15.70 19.84
CA ARG A 464 60.40 -16.61 18.67
C ARG A 464 59.97 -18.02 19.06
N TYR A 465 60.49 -18.55 20.17
CA TYR A 465 60.10 -19.85 20.72
C TYR A 465 58.61 -19.90 21.05
N LEU A 466 58.09 -18.93 21.79
CA LEU A 466 56.66 -18.83 22.14
C LEU A 466 55.77 -18.73 20.90
N LEU A 467 56.18 -17.96 19.88
CA LEU A 467 55.43 -17.86 18.64
C LEU A 467 55.33 -19.20 17.89
N VAL A 468 56.30 -20.10 18.02
CA VAL A 468 56.26 -21.43 17.40
C VAL A 468 55.40 -22.37 18.24
N GLU A 469 55.67 -22.48 19.54
CA GLU A 469 54.98 -23.43 20.42
C GLU A 469 53.51 -23.06 20.66
N LEU A 470 53.17 -21.79 20.86
CA LEU A 470 51.77 -21.41 21.03
C LEU A 470 50.96 -21.65 19.74
N ARG A 471 51.58 -21.53 18.56
CA ARG A 471 50.93 -21.90 17.29
C ARG A 471 50.76 -23.41 17.17
N SER A 472 51.72 -24.20 17.65
CA SER A 472 51.62 -25.66 17.64
C SER A 472 50.41 -26.13 18.45
N ILE A 473 50.13 -25.50 19.61
CA ILE A 473 48.92 -25.75 20.41
C ILE A 473 47.66 -25.51 19.58
N LEU A 474 47.55 -24.36 18.90
CA LEU A 474 46.35 -24.04 18.10
C LEU A 474 46.13 -25.04 16.96
N TYR A 475 47.19 -25.50 16.29
CA TYR A 475 47.08 -26.48 15.21
C TYR A 475 46.83 -27.91 15.71
N ALA A 476 47.28 -28.24 16.92
CA ALA A 476 47.09 -29.56 17.51
C ALA A 476 45.73 -29.73 18.19
N HIS A 477 45.10 -28.64 18.65
CA HIS A 477 43.85 -28.72 19.40
C HIS A 477 42.67 -29.14 18.50
N PRO A 478 41.93 -30.22 18.82
CA PRO A 478 40.94 -30.81 17.90
C PRO A 478 39.75 -29.90 17.58
N ASN A 479 39.37 -29.02 18.53
CA ASN A 479 38.25 -28.09 18.34
C ASN A 479 38.68 -26.71 17.83
N VAL A 480 39.96 -26.48 17.53
CA VAL A 480 40.43 -25.24 16.93
C VAL A 480 40.54 -25.43 15.42
N HIS A 481 39.97 -24.52 14.67
CA HIS A 481 40.09 -24.55 13.23
C HIS A 481 41.48 -24.04 12.79
N PRO A 482 42.19 -24.78 11.92
CA PRO A 482 43.58 -24.43 11.56
C PRO A 482 43.69 -23.16 10.69
N ASP A 483 42.63 -22.75 10.01
CA ASP A 483 42.65 -21.57 9.13
C ASP A 483 41.49 -20.57 9.35
N PRO A 484 41.75 -19.33 9.79
CA PRO A 484 43.01 -18.82 10.34
C PRO A 484 43.20 -19.25 11.81
N ALA A 485 44.33 -19.87 12.11
CA ALA A 485 44.90 -19.95 13.45
C ALA A 485 46.27 -19.26 13.43
N ARG A 486 46.42 -18.13 14.12
CA ARG A 486 47.66 -17.35 14.14
C ARG A 486 47.93 -16.72 15.49
N ILE A 487 49.21 -16.62 15.79
CA ILE A 487 49.75 -15.86 16.91
C ILE A 487 50.84 -14.95 16.38
N ARG A 488 50.77 -13.66 16.71
CA ARG A 488 51.68 -12.62 16.21
C ARG A 488 52.10 -11.71 17.35
N PHE A 489 53.36 -11.27 17.32
CA PHE A 489 53.83 -10.19 18.18
C PHE A 489 53.37 -8.87 17.55
N VAL A 490 52.39 -8.21 18.19
CA VAL A 490 51.68 -7.07 17.59
C VAL A 490 52.12 -5.73 18.16
N LYS A 491 52.53 -5.68 19.42
CA LYS A 491 52.76 -4.43 20.12
C LYS A 491 53.80 -4.56 21.23
N ILE A 492 54.67 -3.57 21.30
CA ILE A 492 55.47 -3.26 22.49
C ILE A 492 54.65 -2.23 23.30
N ALA A 493 54.05 -2.64 24.40
CA ALA A 493 53.21 -1.80 25.24
C ALA A 493 54.04 -1.06 26.31
N GLN A 494 53.40 -0.37 27.26
CA GLN A 494 54.10 0.41 28.29
C GLN A 494 54.83 -0.45 29.33
N ALA A 495 54.38 -1.69 29.55
CA ALA A 495 54.89 -2.61 30.57
C ALA A 495 54.96 -4.08 30.06
N SER A 496 54.77 -4.32 28.77
CA SER A 496 54.65 -5.67 28.22
C SER A 496 54.99 -5.79 26.73
N PHE A 497 55.30 -7.01 26.32
CA PHE A 497 55.29 -7.46 24.94
C PHE A 497 54.00 -8.24 24.67
N ASP A 498 53.17 -7.74 23.76
CA ASP A 498 51.84 -8.29 23.51
C ASP A 498 51.82 -9.24 22.31
N LEU A 499 51.41 -10.48 22.57
CA LEU A 499 51.12 -11.49 21.55
C LEU A 499 49.61 -11.56 21.32
N GLU A 500 49.17 -11.21 20.11
CA GLU A 500 47.77 -11.38 19.70
C GLU A 500 47.54 -12.81 19.21
N ILE A 501 46.49 -13.43 19.73
CA ILE A 501 46.00 -14.73 19.28
C ILE A 501 44.75 -14.49 18.43
N PHE A 502 44.63 -15.22 17.33
CA PHE A 502 43.43 -15.25 16.51
C PHE A 502 43.17 -16.70 16.09
N ALA A 503 42.04 -17.26 16.50
CA ALA A 503 41.59 -18.57 16.07
C ALA A 503 40.05 -18.66 16.05
N TYR A 504 39.53 -19.58 15.23
CA TYR A 504 38.14 -19.99 15.31
C TYR A 504 38.02 -21.33 16.07
N VAL A 505 37.07 -21.40 16.98
CA VAL A 505 36.79 -22.59 17.81
C VAL A 505 35.44 -23.18 17.39
N HIS A 506 35.40 -24.49 17.21
CA HIS A 506 34.17 -25.23 16.96
C HIS A 506 33.56 -25.67 18.29
N ALA A 507 32.42 -25.08 18.64
CA ALA A 507 31.66 -25.39 19.84
C ALA A 507 30.16 -25.27 19.54
N ARG A 508 29.32 -26.04 20.24
CA ARG A 508 27.86 -26.06 20.06
C ARG A 508 27.19 -24.90 20.77
N ASP A 509 27.69 -24.53 21.95
CA ASP A 509 27.16 -23.43 22.74
C ASP A 509 28.28 -22.68 23.49
N VAL A 510 27.89 -21.63 24.22
CA VAL A 510 28.83 -20.79 24.96
C VAL A 510 29.54 -21.56 26.06
N SER A 511 28.88 -22.54 26.68
CA SER A 511 29.47 -23.31 27.78
C SER A 511 30.62 -24.17 27.27
N GLU A 512 30.40 -24.91 26.17
CA GLU A 512 31.45 -25.72 25.53
C GLU A 512 32.60 -24.86 25.00
N PHE A 513 32.30 -23.67 24.48
CA PHE A 513 33.35 -22.73 24.09
C PHE A 513 34.21 -22.28 25.28
N LEU A 514 33.59 -22.00 26.44
CA LEU A 514 34.32 -21.59 27.63
C LEU A 514 35.20 -22.72 28.18
N GLU A 515 34.75 -23.97 28.11
CA GLU A 515 35.56 -25.15 28.45
C GLU A 515 36.81 -25.26 27.55
N ILE A 516 36.65 -25.09 26.24
CA ILE A 516 37.77 -25.12 25.29
C ILE A 516 38.70 -23.92 25.51
N GLN A 517 38.15 -22.74 25.79
CA GLN A 517 38.92 -21.55 26.11
C GLN A 517 39.77 -21.75 27.36
N GLU A 518 39.21 -22.37 28.41
CA GLU A 518 39.94 -22.70 29.64
C GLU A 518 41.12 -23.63 29.37
N ASP A 519 40.91 -24.74 28.66
CA ASP A 519 41.99 -25.68 28.30
C ASP A 519 43.09 -25.00 27.46
N LEU A 520 42.71 -24.18 26.47
CA LEU A 520 43.67 -23.42 25.66
C LEU A 520 44.50 -22.46 26.52
N PHE A 521 43.88 -21.72 27.43
CA PHE A 521 44.61 -20.80 28.30
C PHE A 521 45.60 -21.54 29.20
N LEU A 522 45.19 -22.64 29.84
CA LEU A 522 46.07 -23.41 30.72
C LEU A 522 47.29 -23.98 29.97
N ARG A 523 47.09 -24.55 28.77
CA ARG A 523 48.21 -25.04 27.95
C ARG A 523 49.15 -23.92 27.51
N MET A 524 48.61 -22.75 27.17
CA MET A 524 49.43 -21.60 26.81
C MET A 524 50.22 -21.08 28.01
N MET A 525 49.66 -21.11 29.21
CA MET A 525 50.37 -20.77 30.44
C MET A 525 51.57 -21.71 30.68
N ASP A 526 51.40 -23.01 30.50
CA ASP A 526 52.48 -23.99 30.65
C ASP A 526 53.64 -23.70 29.68
N VAL A 527 53.35 -23.38 28.42
CA VAL A 527 54.35 -23.02 27.42
C VAL A 527 55.06 -21.70 27.74
N VAL A 528 54.33 -20.71 28.25
CA VAL A 528 54.93 -19.44 28.71
C VAL A 528 55.95 -19.71 29.82
N VAL A 529 55.58 -20.49 30.83
CA VAL A 529 56.46 -20.83 31.96
C VAL A 529 57.65 -21.66 31.49
N ALA A 530 57.44 -22.65 30.61
CA ALA A 530 58.49 -23.52 30.08
C ALA A 530 59.55 -22.76 29.27
N SER A 531 59.19 -21.64 28.63
CA SER A 531 60.14 -20.78 27.90
C SER A 531 61.09 -19.98 28.81
N GLY A 532 60.90 -20.04 30.13
CA GLY A 532 61.67 -19.28 31.12
C GLY A 532 61.28 -17.80 31.23
N THR A 533 60.14 -17.40 30.65
CA THR A 533 59.54 -16.08 30.87
C THR A 533 58.25 -16.18 31.69
N GLY A 534 57.59 -15.06 31.94
CA GLY A 534 56.31 -15.00 32.62
C GLY A 534 55.42 -13.90 32.07
N PHE A 535 54.16 -13.92 32.50
CA PHE A 535 53.21 -12.86 32.19
C PHE A 535 53.66 -11.52 32.78
N ALA A 536 53.34 -10.45 32.05
CA ALA A 536 53.52 -9.10 32.53
C ALA A 536 52.56 -8.83 33.68
N VAL A 537 53.08 -8.22 34.74
CA VAL A 537 52.28 -7.54 35.75
C VAL A 537 52.47 -6.05 35.58
N PRO A 538 51.50 -5.19 35.94
CA PRO A 538 51.72 -3.75 35.98
C PRO A 538 52.92 -3.45 36.89
N ALA A 539 54.05 -3.07 36.28
CA ALA A 539 55.30 -2.81 36.96
C ALA A 539 55.79 -1.39 36.63
N GLN A 540 56.37 -0.72 37.62
CA GLN A 540 57.01 0.57 37.46
C GLN A 540 58.45 0.47 37.96
N THR A 541 59.39 0.94 37.14
CA THR A 541 60.79 1.04 37.54
C THR A 541 61.00 2.36 38.29
N LEU A 542 61.21 2.30 39.60
CA LEU A 542 61.61 3.45 40.41
C LEU A 542 63.14 3.52 40.46
N TYR A 543 63.72 4.51 39.80
CA TYR A 543 65.16 4.76 39.85
C TYR A 543 65.53 5.42 41.20
N MET A 544 66.02 4.62 42.15
CA MET A 544 66.53 5.12 43.45
C MET A 544 67.98 5.62 43.39
N ALA A 545 68.71 5.32 42.31
CA ALA A 545 70.02 5.84 41.95
C ALA A 545 70.13 5.93 40.41
N ARG A 546 71.13 6.64 39.88
CA ARG A 546 71.40 6.64 38.43
C ARG A 546 71.64 5.21 37.98
N ASP A 547 70.78 4.69 37.12
CA ASP A 547 70.98 3.43 36.42
C ASP A 547 72.29 3.48 35.62
N LYS A 548 72.81 2.31 35.21
CA LYS A 548 73.75 2.23 34.10
C LYS A 548 73.01 2.79 32.88
N GLY A 549 73.09 4.10 32.67
CA GLY A 549 72.40 4.80 31.60
C GLY A 549 72.80 4.27 30.22
N VAL A 550 72.45 5.01 29.18
CA VAL A 550 72.88 4.67 27.82
C VAL A 550 74.41 4.50 27.78
N SER A 551 74.88 3.43 27.14
CA SER A 551 76.32 3.17 26.96
C SER A 551 77.01 4.41 26.38
N GLU A 552 77.87 5.04 27.17
CA GLU A 552 78.54 6.29 26.80
C GLU A 552 79.40 6.13 25.54
N GLU A 553 80.06 4.97 25.39
CA GLU A 553 80.82 4.61 24.20
C GLU A 553 79.94 4.55 22.94
N LYS A 554 78.84 3.78 22.97
CA LYS A 554 77.90 3.70 21.84
C LYS A 554 77.24 5.03 21.54
N ALA A 555 76.96 5.83 22.57
CA ALA A 555 76.40 7.16 22.41
C ALA A 555 77.40 8.11 21.73
N ALA A 556 78.68 8.06 22.12
CA ALA A 556 79.75 8.82 21.48
C ALA A 556 79.92 8.42 20.01
N ASP A 557 79.95 7.12 19.71
CA ASP A 557 80.05 6.61 18.33
C ASP A 557 78.89 7.07 17.44
N VAL A 558 77.66 7.04 17.97
CA VAL A 558 76.47 7.52 17.24
C VAL A 558 76.53 9.02 17.03
N ASN A 559 76.92 9.79 18.06
CA ASN A 559 77.07 11.24 17.94
C ASN A 559 78.12 11.64 16.90
N GLU A 560 79.25 10.91 16.85
CA GLU A 560 80.30 11.12 15.86
C GLU A 560 79.80 10.82 14.44
N LYS A 561 79.08 9.71 14.23
CA LYS A 561 78.46 9.41 12.93
C LYS A 561 77.48 10.49 12.49
N VAL A 562 76.65 10.99 13.41
CA VAL A 562 75.72 12.09 13.11
C VAL A 562 76.48 13.38 12.78
N ARG A 563 77.60 13.66 13.45
CA ARG A 563 78.48 14.80 13.11
C ARG A 563 79.02 14.67 11.68
N GLN A 564 79.54 13.49 11.33
CA GLN A 564 80.02 13.20 9.98
C GLN A 564 78.92 13.40 8.92
N TRP A 565 77.68 12.96 9.18
CA TRP A 565 76.55 13.21 8.28
C TRP A 565 76.22 14.70 8.13
N ARG A 566 76.32 15.49 9.19
CA ARG A 566 76.10 16.95 9.11
C ARG A 566 77.17 17.65 8.29
N GLU A 567 78.44 17.29 8.52
CA GLU A 567 79.59 17.89 7.81
C GLU A 567 79.62 17.50 6.33
N ALA A 568 79.23 16.26 6.01
CA ALA A 568 79.13 15.76 4.63
C ALA A 568 77.85 16.22 3.90
N GLY A 569 76.89 16.84 4.58
CA GLY A 569 75.57 17.17 4.01
C GLY A 569 74.67 15.96 3.75
N ASP A 570 75.00 14.79 4.31
CA ASP A 570 74.35 13.50 4.08
C ASP A 570 73.19 13.21 5.05
N MET A 571 72.68 14.23 5.76
CA MET A 571 71.56 14.07 6.70
C MET A 571 70.23 13.89 5.95
N GLN A 572 69.79 12.64 5.79
CA GLN A 572 68.58 12.22 5.08
C GLN A 572 67.28 12.46 5.88
N LEU A 573 67.10 13.65 6.44
CA LEU A 573 65.91 14.08 7.19
C LEU A 573 65.47 15.47 6.72
N PRO A 574 64.17 15.74 6.49
CA PRO A 574 63.01 14.93 6.89
C PRO A 574 62.67 13.76 5.96
N ASN A 575 63.24 13.73 4.75
CA ASN A 575 63.01 12.67 3.76
C ASN A 575 64.34 12.12 3.24
N PHE A 576 64.35 10.84 2.87
CA PHE A 576 65.46 10.21 2.20
C PHE A 576 65.44 10.50 0.69
N ASP A 577 66.62 10.60 0.08
CA ASP A 577 66.78 10.70 -1.37
C ASP A 577 66.25 9.42 -2.08
N PRO A 578 65.51 9.55 -3.21
CA PRO A 578 64.97 8.42 -3.95
C PRO A 578 66.01 7.37 -4.37
N GLU A 579 67.23 7.78 -4.73
CA GLU A 579 68.29 6.83 -5.08
C GLU A 579 68.70 5.98 -3.88
N GLN A 580 68.84 6.60 -2.71
CA GLN A 580 69.19 5.89 -1.48
C GLN A 580 68.08 4.92 -1.06
N ILE A 581 66.81 5.30 -1.22
CA ILE A 581 65.66 4.40 -1.02
C ILE A 581 65.77 3.18 -1.95
N SER A 582 66.12 3.39 -3.22
CA SER A 582 66.28 2.30 -4.19
C SER A 582 67.40 1.33 -3.82
N ARG A 583 68.51 1.83 -3.24
CA ARG A 583 69.64 1.03 -2.78
C ARG A 583 69.32 0.21 -1.52
N LEU A 584 68.54 0.78 -0.61
CA LEU A 584 68.14 0.12 0.65
C LEU A 584 66.97 -0.86 0.48
N ARG A 585 66.16 -0.68 -0.57
CA ARG A 585 65.01 -1.54 -0.84
C ARG A 585 65.45 -3.01 -0.97
N ASN A 586 64.78 -3.90 -0.26
CA ASN A 586 65.01 -5.35 -0.26
C ASN A 586 66.39 -5.81 0.27
N THR A 587 67.12 -4.97 1.01
CA THR A 587 68.40 -5.35 1.62
C THR A 587 68.27 -6.21 2.87
N ILE A 588 67.11 -6.17 3.54
CA ILE A 588 66.83 -6.98 4.73
C ILE A 588 66.17 -8.29 4.28
N PRO A 589 66.76 -9.46 4.58
CA PRO A 589 66.17 -10.74 4.21
C PRO A 589 64.88 -10.99 5.00
N PHE A 590 63.79 -11.27 4.28
CA PHE A 590 62.51 -11.69 4.85
C PHE A 590 61.93 -12.85 4.02
N PRO A 591 61.54 -13.98 4.63
CA PRO A 591 61.59 -14.33 6.07
C PRO A 591 63.03 -14.37 6.64
N PRO A 592 63.22 -14.30 7.97
CA PRO A 592 64.55 -14.29 8.59
C PRO A 592 65.31 -15.60 8.33
N GLU A 593 66.64 -15.53 8.42
CA GLU A 593 67.53 -16.68 8.26
C GLU A 593 67.14 -17.85 9.17
N GLY A 594 67.07 -19.06 8.59
CA GLY A 594 66.66 -20.28 9.30
C GLY A 594 65.14 -20.52 9.38
N SER A 595 64.32 -19.65 8.77
CA SER A 595 62.87 -19.88 8.63
C SER A 595 62.56 -21.01 7.64
N SER A 596 61.54 -21.82 7.93
CA SER A 596 61.10 -22.94 7.07
C SER A 596 60.64 -22.54 5.66
N GLN A 597 60.38 -21.26 5.43
CA GLN A 597 60.00 -20.71 4.13
C GLN A 597 61.20 -20.31 3.24
N GLN A 598 62.42 -20.21 3.80
CA GLN A 598 63.64 -19.94 3.02
C GLN A 598 64.20 -21.21 2.35
N THR A 599 63.93 -22.40 2.89
CA THR A 599 64.52 -23.68 2.47
C THR A 599 63.72 -24.44 1.41
N LYS A 600 62.71 -23.83 0.78
CA LYS A 600 62.10 -24.39 -0.44
C LYS A 600 62.87 -23.91 -1.68
N PRO A 601 63.77 -24.71 -2.27
CA PRO A 601 64.07 -24.53 -3.69
C PRO A 601 62.78 -24.77 -4.48
N GLN A 602 62.54 -23.94 -5.50
CA GLN A 602 61.44 -24.13 -6.46
C GLN A 602 61.55 -25.46 -7.19
#